data_AF-A0A517FMX3-F1
#
_entry.id   AF-A0A517FMX3-F1
#
_cell.length_a   1.000
_cell.length_b   1.000
_cell.length_c   1.000
_cell.angle_alpha   90.00
_cell.angle_beta   90.00
_cell.angle_gamma   90.00
#
_symmetry.space_group_name_H-M   'P 1'
#
loop_
_entity.id
_entity.type
_entity.pdbx_description
1 polymer ?
#
loop_
_entity_poly.entity_id
_entity_poly.type
_entity_poly.pdbx_seq_one_letter_code
_entity_poly.pdbx_strand_id
1 'polypeptide(L)' 'SDSQLLKGINSYRASLKVPALSENKNAACLAEQLAKQFKGQQCTNTTGSNTVPGTEQQFPDYPKYLDHCHL' A
#
# COMPACT_ATOMS: atom_id res chain seq x y z
N SER A 1 3.13 14.59 -4.36
CA SER A 1 1.84 14.04 -4.81
C SER A 1 1.99 12.56 -5.16
N ASP A 2 0.90 11.79 -5.16
CA ASP A 2 0.93 10.33 -5.44
C ASP A 2 1.51 9.99 -6.82
N SER A 3 1.32 10.89 -7.79
CA SER A 3 1.93 10.81 -9.12
C SER A 3 3.46 10.84 -9.09
N GLN A 4 4.07 11.59 -8.18
CA GLN A 4 5.54 11.63 -8.03
C GLN A 4 6.07 10.34 -7.39
N LEU A 5 5.32 9.76 -6.44
CA LEU A 5 5.69 8.49 -5.83
C LEU A 5 5.65 7.35 -6.85
N LEU A 6 4.56 7.23 -7.60
CA LEU A 6 4.43 6.21 -8.65
C LEU A 6 5.54 6.36 -9.72
N LYS A 7 5.85 7.60 -10.12
CA LYS A 7 6.95 7.88 -11.04
C LYS A 7 8.31 7.45 -10.48
N GLY A 8 8.58 7.72 -9.20
CA GLY A 8 9.80 7.30 -8.52
C GLY A 8 9.95 5.78 -8.50
N ILE A 9 8.89 5.07 -8.10
CA ILE A 9 8.86 3.60 -8.09
C ILE A 9 9.08 3.04 -9.50
N ASN A 10 8.39 3.59 -10.51
CA ASN A 10 8.55 3.13 -11.90
C ASN A 10 9.94 3.43 -12.46
N SER A 11 10.60 4.52 -12.02
CA SER A 11 12.00 4.79 -12.36
C SER A 11 12.94 3.72 -11.82
N TYR A 12 12.73 3.27 -10.58
CA TYR A 12 13.49 2.17 -9.98
C TYR A 12 13.20 0.82 -10.66
N ARG A 13 11.93 0.53 -10.98
CA ARG A 13 11.57 -0.70 -11.71
C ARG A 13 12.19 -0.75 -13.11
N ALA A 14 12.27 0.40 -13.78
CA ALA A 14 12.96 0.51 -15.07
C ALA A 14 14.46 0.21 -14.96
N SER A 15 15.15 0.64 -13.88
CA SER A 15 16.56 0.29 -13.67
C SER A 15 16.77 -1.21 -13.47
N LEU A 16 15.77 -1.90 -12.92
CA LEU A 16 15.72 -3.37 -12.78
C LEU A 16 15.20 -4.09 -14.03
N LYS A 17 14.86 -3.36 -15.11
CA LYS A 17 14.30 -3.91 -16.36
C LYS A 17 13.00 -4.73 -16.18
N VAL A 18 12.17 -4.37 -15.19
CA VAL A 18 10.86 -4.99 -14.96
C VAL A 18 9.72 -4.03 -15.37
N PRO A 19 8.51 -4.54 -15.70
CA PRO A 19 7.40 -3.71 -16.18
C PRO A 19 6.99 -2.63 -15.18
N ALA A 20 6.54 -1.48 -15.68
CA ALA A 20 6.00 -0.40 -14.83
C ALA A 20 4.69 -0.82 -14.15
N LEU A 21 4.42 -0.22 -12.99
CA LEU A 21 3.13 -0.29 -12.32
C LEU A 21 2.16 0.71 -12.96
N SER A 22 0.89 0.34 -13.05
CA SER A 22 -0.20 1.23 -13.43
C SER A 22 -0.83 1.88 -12.21
N GLU A 23 -1.38 3.08 -12.41
CA GLU A 23 -2.18 3.74 -11.38
C GLU A 23 -3.48 2.95 -11.12
N ASN A 24 -3.86 2.85 -9.84
CA ASN A 24 -5.17 2.38 -9.43
C ASN A 24 -5.88 3.53 -8.72
N LYS A 25 -6.90 4.10 -9.37
CA LYS A 25 -7.69 5.24 -8.86
C LYS A 25 -8.35 4.98 -7.50
N ASN A 26 -8.61 3.72 -7.16
CA ASN A 26 -9.26 3.33 -5.91
C ASN A 26 -8.25 3.02 -4.79
N ALA A 27 -6.93 3.00 -5.08
CA ALA A 27 -5.90 2.73 -4.08
C ALA A 27 -5.87 3.80 -2.96
N ALA A 28 -6.20 5.06 -3.29
CA ALA A 28 -6.31 6.14 -2.32
C ALA A 28 -7.42 5.86 -1.28
N CYS A 29 -8.57 5.33 -1.71
CA CYS A 29 -9.66 4.96 -0.82
C CYS A 29 -9.22 3.87 0.17
N LEU A 30 -8.55 2.82 -0.31
CA LEU A 30 -8.07 1.73 0.55
C LEU A 30 -7.05 2.23 1.58
N ALA A 31 -6.12 3.06 1.15
CA ALA A 31 -5.14 3.68 2.05
C ALA A 31 -5.83 4.53 3.13
N GLU A 32 -6.90 5.26 2.78
CA GLU A 32 -7.68 6.04 3.73
C GLU A 32 -8.42 5.16 4.75
N GLN A 33 -9.03 4.04 4.32
CA GLN A 33 -9.71 3.11 5.23
C GLN A 33 -8.74 2.51 6.25
N LEU A 34 -7.56 2.07 5.79
CA LEU A 34 -6.50 1.60 6.69
C LEU A 34 -6.03 2.70 7.64
N ALA A 35 -5.78 3.91 7.13
CA ALA A 35 -5.36 5.04 7.96
C ALA A 35 -6.41 5.39 9.03
N LYS A 36 -7.70 5.34 8.70
CA LYS A 36 -8.80 5.55 9.65
C LYS A 36 -8.81 4.48 10.74
N GLN A 37 -8.66 3.21 10.39
CA GLN A 37 -8.67 2.09 11.34
C GLN A 37 -7.56 2.22 12.39
N PHE A 38 -6.37 2.65 11.99
CA PHE A 38 -5.20 2.77 12.87
C PHE A 38 -4.99 4.18 13.42
N LYS A 39 -5.91 5.11 13.16
CA LYS A 39 -5.78 6.48 13.62
C LYS A 39 -5.74 6.54 15.14
N GLY A 40 -4.68 7.11 15.69
CA GLY A 40 -4.48 7.24 17.14
C GLY A 40 -3.84 6.01 17.80
N GLN A 41 -3.63 4.92 17.07
CA GLN A 41 -2.79 3.83 17.52
C GLN A 41 -1.32 4.23 17.41
N GLN A 42 -0.51 3.90 18.42
CA GLN A 42 0.93 4.10 18.33
C GLN A 42 1.52 3.21 17.22
N CYS A 43 2.37 3.80 16.37
CA CYS A 43 3.13 3.04 15.39
C CYS A 43 4.09 2.09 16.10
N THR A 44 3.96 0.79 15.84
CA THR A 44 4.90 -0.22 16.30
C THR A 44 5.65 -0.75 15.08
N ASN A 45 6.97 -0.95 15.21
CA ASN A 45 7.77 -1.59 14.16
C ASN A 45 7.54 -3.10 14.22
N THR A 46 6.36 -3.55 13.77
CA THR A 46 5.99 -4.98 13.72
C THR A 46 6.83 -5.75 12.71
N THR A 47 7.36 -5.07 11.69
CA THR A 47 8.31 -5.62 10.70
C THR A 47 9.54 -4.73 10.56
N GLY A 48 10.69 -5.31 10.22
CA GLY A 48 11.91 -4.56 9.93
C GLY A 48 11.90 -3.91 8.54
N SER A 49 12.99 -3.21 8.18
CA SER A 49 13.13 -2.51 6.87
C SER A 49 13.04 -3.44 5.66
N ASN A 50 13.29 -4.74 5.86
CA ASN A 50 13.16 -5.79 4.86
C ASN A 50 12.02 -6.72 5.27
N THR A 51 10.79 -6.36 4.93
CA THR A 51 9.63 -7.22 5.18
C THR A 51 9.69 -8.44 4.26
N VAL A 52 9.65 -9.64 4.84
CA VAL A 52 9.57 -10.89 4.07
C VAL A 52 8.13 -11.04 3.57
N PRO A 53 7.88 -11.27 2.27
CA PRO A 53 6.53 -11.51 1.78
C PRO A 53 5.82 -12.61 2.57
N GLY A 54 4.61 -12.35 3.03
CA GLY A 54 3.83 -13.26 3.88
C GLY A 54 4.00 -13.02 5.39
N THR A 55 4.83 -12.07 5.81
CA THR A 55 4.97 -11.64 7.21
C THR A 55 4.25 -10.32 7.51
N GLU A 56 3.49 -9.81 6.54
CA GLU A 56 2.73 -8.58 6.72
C GLU A 56 1.62 -8.78 7.76
N GLN A 57 1.30 -7.70 8.47
CA GLN A 57 0.15 -7.67 9.35
C GLN A 57 -1.11 -8.03 8.57
N GLN A 58 -1.82 -9.05 9.03
CA GLN A 58 -3.12 -9.38 8.51
C GLN A 58 -4.12 -8.32 8.96
N PHE A 59 -4.92 -7.82 8.02
CA PHE A 59 -6.01 -6.91 8.31
C PHE A 59 -7.32 -7.70 8.18
N PRO A 60 -7.96 -8.14 9.27
CA PRO A 60 -9.16 -8.98 9.19
C PRO A 60 -10.30 -8.35 8.38
N ASP A 61 -10.41 -7.02 8.43
CA ASP A 61 -11.41 -6.25 7.70
C ASP A 61 -10.97 -5.87 6.26
N TYR A 62 -9.82 -6.36 5.77
CA TYR A 62 -9.33 -6.08 4.43
C TYR A 62 -10.37 -6.33 3.32
N PRO A 63 -11.11 -7.47 3.32
CA PRO A 63 -12.13 -7.70 2.30
C PRO A 63 -13.24 -6.64 2.31
N LYS A 64 -13.61 -6.11 3.48
CA LYS A 64 -14.62 -5.05 3.59
C LYS A 64 -14.12 -3.73 3.00
N TYR A 65 -12.83 -3.42 3.19
CA TYR A 65 -12.24 -2.22 2.61
C TYR A 65 -12.14 -2.31 1.09
N LEU A 66 -11.81 -3.49 0.55
CA LEU A 66 -11.81 -3.73 -0.89
C LEU A 66 -13.20 -3.52 -1.50
N ASP A 67 -14.23 -4.12 -0.89
CA ASP A 67 -15.62 -3.96 -1.33
C ASP A 67 -16.06 -2.49 -1.28
N HIS A 68 -15.80 -1.80 -0.16
CA HIS A 68 -16.10 -0.38 0.01
C HIS A 68 -15.43 0.53 -1.03
N CYS A 69 -14.20 0.20 -1.41
CA CYS A 69 -13.40 0.98 -2.36
C CYS A 69 -13.51 0.48 -3.81
N HIS A 70 -14.31 -0.56 -4.07
CA HIS A 70 -14.49 -1.16 -5.39
C HIS A 70 -13.16 -1.64 -6.01
N LEU A 71 -12.42 -2.47 -5.27
CA LEU A 71 -11.10 -3.02 -5.62
C LEU A 71 -11.12 -4.55 -5.78
#